data_AF-A0A438E683-F1
#
_entry.id   AF-A0A438E683-F1
#
_cell.length_a   1.000
_cell.length_b   1.000
_cell.length_c   1.000
_cell.angle_alpha   90.00
_cell.angle_beta   90.00
_cell.angle_gamma   90.00
#
_symmetry.space_group_name_H-M   'P 1'
#
loop_
_entity.id
_entity.type
_entity.pdbx_description
1 polymer ?
#
loop_
_entity_poly.entity_id
_entity_poly.type
_entity_poly.pdbx_seq_one_letter_code
_entity_poly.pdbx_strand_id
1 'polypeptide(L)'
;MDNSVDFRGQHFELLPFGAGRRICPGMYMVIATVELALANLLYRFNWNLPNGMREADINMEEAAGLTVRKKFALNLVPILHHC
;
A
#
# COMPACT_ATOMS: atom_id res chain seq x y z
N MET A 1 -0.88 -17.94 -7.68
CA MET A 1 0.23 -17.22 -7.02
C MET A 1 1.51 -17.89 -7.48
N ASP A 2 1.95 -17.57 -8.69
CA ASP A 2 3.16 -18.14 -9.27
C ASP A 2 3.83 -17.03 -10.09
N ASN A 3 4.27 -15.99 -9.38
CA ASN A 3 5.03 -14.92 -9.96
C ASN A 3 6.38 -14.94 -9.25
N SER A 4 7.43 -15.31 -9.98
CA SER A 4 8.80 -15.39 -9.45
C SER A 4 9.42 -14.02 -9.20
N VAL A 5 8.75 -12.95 -9.64
CA VAL A 5 9.17 -11.55 -9.47
C VAL A 5 9.05 -11.14 -8.01
N ASP A 6 10.16 -10.69 -7.43
CA ASP A 6 10.24 -10.15 -6.08
C ASP A 6 10.93 -8.77 -6.03
N PHE A 7 10.85 -8.11 -4.88
CA PHE A 7 11.41 -6.76 -4.66
C PHE A 7 12.83 -6.77 -4.05
N ARG A 8 13.53 -7.92 -4.02
CA ARG A 8 14.85 -8.08 -3.37
C ARG A 8 16.01 -7.53 -4.20
N GLY A 9 15.72 -6.78 -5.27
CA GLY A 9 16.72 -6.15 -6.14
C GLY A 9 17.32 -7.06 -7.20
N GLN A 10 16.74 -8.24 -7.43
CA GLN A 10 17.13 -9.17 -8.50
C GLN A 10 16.21 -9.09 -9.73
N HIS A 11 15.01 -8.54 -9.56
CA HIS A 11 14.02 -8.33 -10.61
C HIS A 11 13.88 -6.83 -10.89
N PHE A 12 14.35 -6.39 -12.07
CA PHE A 12 14.49 -4.98 -12.40
C PHE A 12 13.15 -4.31 -12.79
N GLU A 13 12.14 -5.12 -13.07
CA GLU A 13 10.75 -4.70 -13.21
C GLU A 13 10.13 -4.24 -11.87
N LEU A 14 10.74 -4.56 -10.72
CA LEU A 14 10.22 -4.21 -9.39
C LEU A 14 11.34 -3.80 -8.42
N LEU A 15 11.65 -2.51 -8.35
CA LEU A 15 12.73 -1.96 -7.53
C LEU A 15 12.27 -0.91 -6.49
N PRO A 16 11.25 -1.18 -5.63
CA PRO A 16 10.77 -0.20 -4.64
C PRO A 16 11.83 0.17 -3.59
N PHE A 17 12.85 -0.67 -3.41
CA PHE A 17 13.93 -0.49 -2.45
C PHE A 17 15.30 -0.29 -3.11
N GLY A 18 15.33 -0.15 -4.44
CA GLY A 18 16.57 -0.16 -5.23
C GLY A 18 17.22 -1.55 -5.30
N ALA A 19 18.50 -1.59 -5.66
CA ALA A 19 19.29 -2.81 -5.81
C ALA A 19 20.79 -2.60 -5.53
N GLY A 20 21.53 -3.70 -5.41
CA GLY A 20 22.99 -3.68 -5.28
C GLY A 20 23.50 -3.06 -3.98
N ARG A 21 24.68 -2.41 -4.03
CA ARG A 21 25.40 -1.90 -2.84
C ARG A 21 24.65 -0.82 -2.03
N ARG A 22 23.64 -0.19 -2.62
CA ARG A 22 22.84 0.89 -2.00
C ARG A 22 21.37 0.52 -1.87
N ILE A 23 21.05 -0.77 -1.88
CA ILE A 23 19.70 -1.24 -1.60
C ILE A 23 19.24 -0.74 -0.22
N CYS A 24 17.97 -0.39 -0.08
CA CYS A 24 17.44 0.17 1.16
C CYS A 24 17.67 -0.79 2.34
N PRO A 25 18.45 -0.40 3.36
CA PRO A 25 18.72 -1.26 4.51
C PRO A 25 17.47 -1.48 5.39
N GLY A 26 16.43 -0.65 5.22
CA GLY A 26 15.17 -0.73 5.96
C GLY A 26 14.11 -1.65 5.32
N MET A 27 14.43 -2.39 4.25
CA MET A 27 13.48 -3.24 3.52
C MET A 27 12.65 -4.16 4.44
N TYR A 28 13.30 -4.99 5.25
CA TYR A 28 12.59 -5.95 6.09
C TYR A 28 11.73 -5.28 7.17
N MET A 29 12.20 -4.16 7.73
CA MET A 29 11.46 -3.39 8.72
C MET A 29 10.16 -2.82 8.12
N VAL A 30 10.23 -2.21 6.94
CA VAL A 30 9.03 -1.60 6.33
C VAL A 30 8.05 -2.66 5.85
N ILE A 31 8.51 -3.80 5.34
CA ILE A 31 7.64 -4.92 4.97
C ILE A 31 6.83 -5.39 6.18
N ALA A 32 7.50 -5.71 7.28
CA ALA A 32 6.82 -6.14 8.51
C ALA A 32 5.85 -5.08 9.03
N THR A 33 6.22 -3.79 8.94
CA THR A 33 5.38 -2.68 9.38
C THR A 33 4.12 -2.54 8.52
N VAL A 34 4.27 -2.60 7.19
CA VAL A 34 3.14 -2.48 6.24
C VAL A 34 2.22 -3.70 6.35
N GLU A 35 2.77 -4.91 6.43
CA GLU A 35 1.98 -6.13 6.62
C GLU A 35 1.17 -6.08 7.93
N LEU A 36 1.80 -5.67 9.03
CA LEU A 36 1.11 -5.54 10.31
C LEU A 36 0.02 -4.46 10.27
N ALA A 37 0.31 -3.29 9.66
CA ALA A 37 -0.67 -2.22 9.51
C ALA A 37 -1.88 -2.67 8.68
N LEU A 38 -1.64 -3.35 7.55
CA LEU A 38 -2.70 -3.87 6.69
C LEU A 38 -3.50 -4.97 7.40
N ALA A 39 -2.83 -5.90 8.10
CA ALA A 39 -3.50 -6.93 8.88
C ALA A 39 -4.44 -6.30 9.91
N ASN A 40 -4.00 -5.28 10.67
CA ASN A 40 -4.85 -4.61 11.64
C ASN A 40 -6.05 -3.90 11.01
N LEU A 41 -5.88 -3.29 9.83
CA LEU A 41 -6.96 -2.59 9.11
C LEU A 41 -7.96 -3.56 8.47
N LEU A 42 -7.51 -4.69 7.94
CA LEU A 42 -8.31 -5.60 7.13
C LEU A 42 -8.87 -6.79 7.93
N TYR A 43 -8.27 -7.13 9.08
CA TYR A 43 -8.71 -8.29 9.87
C TYR A 43 -10.08 -8.10 10.52
N ARG A 44 -10.40 -6.88 10.97
CA ARG A 44 -11.63 -6.57 11.74
C ARG A 44 -12.66 -5.78 10.96
N PHE A 45 -12.27 -5.14 9.87
CA PHE A 45 -13.14 -4.21 9.16
C PHE A 45 -13.13 -4.47 7.66
N ASN A 46 -14.33 -4.54 7.11
CA ASN A 46 -14.57 -4.19 5.72
C ASN A 46 -14.60 -2.66 5.59
N TRP A 47 -14.37 -2.16 4.39
CA TRP A 47 -14.26 -0.72 4.13
C TRP A 47 -15.26 -0.30 3.07
N ASN A 48 -16.07 0.72 3.37
CA ASN A 48 -16.97 1.36 2.42
C ASN A 48 -16.55 2.81 2.16
N LEU A 49 -16.96 3.33 1.00
CA LEU A 49 -16.82 4.75 0.69
C LEU A 49 -17.94 5.55 1.38
N PRO A 50 -17.65 6.77 1.84
CA PRO A 50 -18.64 7.63 2.46
C PRO A 50 -19.68 8.12 1.45
N ASN A 51 -20.88 8.47 1.95
CA ASN A 51 -21.88 9.26 1.23
C ASN A 51 -22.32 8.69 -0.14
N GLY A 52 -22.33 7.36 -0.30
CA GLY A 52 -22.75 6.72 -1.55
C GLY A 52 -21.79 6.91 -2.72
N MET A 53 -20.56 7.35 -2.46
CA MET A 53 -19.50 7.48 -3.44
C MET A 53 -19.13 6.13 -4.05
N ARG A 54 -18.83 6.11 -5.35
CA ARG A 54 -18.35 4.91 -6.07
C ARG A 54 -16.83 4.93 -6.16
N GLU A 55 -16.23 3.78 -6.41
CA GLU A 55 -14.77 3.66 -6.56
C GLU A 55 -14.20 4.57 -7.66
N ALA A 56 -14.94 4.75 -8.75
CA ALA A 56 -14.55 5.64 -9.86
C ALA A 56 -14.47 7.12 -9.46
N ASP A 57 -15.12 7.51 -8.34
CA ASP A 57 -15.11 8.87 -7.85
C ASP A 57 -13.87 9.15 -6.96
N ILE A 58 -13.06 8.13 -6.66
CA ILE A 58 -11.80 8.27 -5.91
C ILE A 58 -10.77 8.99 -6.80
N ASN A 59 -10.37 10.19 -6.41
CA ASN A 59 -9.31 10.92 -7.11
C ASN A 59 -7.94 10.24 -6.90
N MET A 60 -7.26 9.92 -8.01
CA MET A 60 -5.95 9.25 -8.03
C MET A 60 -4.79 10.20 -8.39
N GLU A 61 -5.02 11.51 -8.45
CA GLU A 61 -3.95 12.49 -8.62
C GLU A 61 -2.94 12.40 -7.48
N GLU A 62 -1.69 12.62 -7.83
CA GLU A 62 -0.56 12.57 -6.92
C GLU A 62 -0.15 13.97 -6.47
N ALA A 63 0.30 14.08 -5.23
CA ALA A 63 1.00 15.26 -4.74
C ALA A 63 2.51 15.00 -4.77
N ALA A 64 3.26 15.97 -5.30
CA ALA A 64 4.72 15.96 -5.27
C ALA A 64 5.25 16.15 -3.83
N GLY A 65 6.38 15.53 -3.54
CA GLY A 65 7.04 15.60 -2.23
C GLY A 65 8.21 14.61 -2.13
N LEU A 66 8.72 14.41 -0.92
CA LEU A 66 9.77 13.41 -0.65
C LEU A 66 9.34 11.99 -1.05
N THR A 67 8.05 11.70 -0.90
CA THR A 67 7.40 10.48 -1.38
C THR A 67 6.17 10.85 -2.20
N VAL A 68 5.85 10.05 -3.22
CA VAL A 68 4.58 10.18 -3.93
C VAL A 68 3.45 9.75 -3.01
N ARG A 69 2.40 10.58 -2.92
CA ARG A 69 1.19 10.29 -2.15
C ARG A 69 -0.04 10.77 -2.91
N LYS A 70 -1.21 10.23 -2.59
CA LYS A 70 -2.48 10.79 -3.10
C LYS A 70 -2.59 12.26 -2.72
N LYS A 71 -2.93 13.09 -3.69
CA LYS A 71 -3.17 14.54 -3.51
C LYS A 71 -4.36 14.80 -2.60
N PHE A 72 -5.39 13.98 -2.72
CA PHE A 72 -6.58 14.01 -1.89
C PHE A 72 -6.62 12.75 -1.02
N ALA A 73 -6.88 12.93 0.28
CA ALA A 73 -6.91 11.82 1.23
C ALA A 73 -7.98 10.78 0.86
N LEU A 74 -7.64 9.50 1.01
CA LEU A 74 -8.62 8.43 0.90
C LEU A 74 -9.45 8.38 2.18
N ASN A 75 -10.74 8.70 2.07
CA ASN A 75 -11.68 8.63 3.19
C ASN A 75 -12.48 7.33 3.09
N LEU A 76 -12.50 6.55 4.15
CA LEU A 76 -13.22 5.28 4.23
C LEU A 76 -14.03 5.21 5.53
N VAL A 77 -15.10 4.43 5.50
CA VAL A 77 -15.93 4.12 6.67
C VAL A 77 -15.71 2.64 7.02
N PRO A 78 -15.26 2.32 8.24
CA PRO A 78 -15.07 0.94 8.66
C PRO A 78 -16.43 0.29 8.95
N ILE A 79 -16.60 -0.94 8.47
CA ILE A 79 -17.75 -1.81 8.73
C ILE A 79 -17.22 -3.06 9.39
N LEU A 80 -17.81 -3.47 10.51
CA LEU A 80 -17.34 -4.67 11.22
C LEU A 80 -17.37 -5.87 10.25
N HIS A 81 -16.21 -6.51 10.10
CA HIS A 81 -16.11 -7.76 9.36
C HIS A 81 -16.76 -8.85 10.20
N HIS A 82 -17.92 -9.34 9.77
CA HIS A 82 -18.54 -10.51 10.36
C HIS A 82 -17.81 -11.75 9.84
N CYS A 83 -17.08 -12.43 10.73
CA CYS A 83 -16.50 -13.74 10.44
C CYS A 83 -17.59 -14.81 10.32
#